data_AF-A0A432MGD6-F1
#
_entry.id   AF-A0A432MGD6-F1
#
_cell.length_a   1.000
_cell.length_b   1.000
_cell.length_c   1.000
_cell.angle_alpha   90.00
_cell.angle_beta   90.00
_cell.angle_gamma   90.00
#
_symmetry.space_group_name_H-M   'P 1'
#
loop_
_entity.id
_entity.type
_entity.pdbx_description
1 polymer ?
#
loop_
_entity_poly.entity_id
_entity_poly.type
_entity_poly.pdbx_seq_one_letter_code
_entity_poly.pdbx_strand_id
1 'polypeptide(L)'
;MSGASWARIGAIVGAVAVIAGTFGAHGLKGKVEPADLETFEVGVRYQMDHAIALIAVGLLAMRVGPTRGLSAAGWLFLIGAIVFPGSLYLLVLAGGTADWLGMIAPIGGSAFIAGWFVLASSLRTDRGRSPSDSGAMAGAGAWAGQERREG
;
A
#
# COMPACT_ATOMS: atom_id res chain seq x y z
N MET A 1 -5.98 11.14 -0.91
CA MET A 1 -7.28 10.55 -0.52
C MET A 1 -7.38 10.53 1.00
N SER A 2 -8.60 10.53 1.56
CA SER A 2 -8.76 10.43 3.01
C SER A 2 -8.47 9.02 3.51
N GLY A 3 -8.13 8.87 4.79
CA GLY A 3 -7.90 7.55 5.37
C GLY A 3 -9.14 6.65 5.36
N ALA A 4 -10.33 7.23 5.57
CA ALA A 4 -11.59 6.50 5.48
C ALA A 4 -11.84 5.91 4.07
N SER A 5 -11.45 6.63 3.00
CA SER A 5 -11.53 6.10 1.64
C SER A 5 -10.66 4.85 1.45
N TRP A 6 -9.41 4.87 1.94
CA TRP A 6 -8.51 3.73 1.84
C TRP A 6 -9.00 2.51 2.62
N ALA A 7 -9.49 2.72 3.84
CA ALA A 7 -10.06 1.64 4.64
C ALA A 7 -11.29 1.00 3.98
N ARG A 8 -12.17 1.82 3.38
CA ARG A 8 -13.32 1.31 2.61
C ARG A 8 -12.90 0.49 1.39
N ILE A 9 -11.92 0.98 0.63
CA ILE A 9 -11.39 0.25 -0.53
C ILE A 9 -10.78 -1.08 -0.07
N GLY A 10 -9.96 -1.07 0.97
CA GLY A 10 -9.38 -2.29 1.53
C GLY A 10 -10.43 -3.30 1.97
N ALA A 11 -11.50 -2.86 2.63
CA ALA A 11 -12.61 -3.74 3.00
C ALA A 11 -13.31 -4.37 1.78
N ILE A 12 -13.53 -3.59 0.71
CA ILE A 12 -14.12 -4.10 -0.54
C ILE A 12 -13.19 -5.11 -1.21
N VAL A 13 -11.89 -4.80 -1.31
CA VAL A 13 -10.89 -5.72 -1.89
C VAL A 13 -10.83 -7.02 -1.07
N GLY A 14 -10.91 -6.93 0.26
CA GLY A 14 -10.95 -8.09 1.15
C GLY A 14 -12.20 -8.95 0.93
N ALA A 15 -13.38 -8.32 0.76
CA ALA A 15 -14.60 -9.05 0.43
C ALA A 15 -14.49 -9.79 -0.91
N VAL A 16 -13.91 -9.16 -1.94
CA VAL A 16 -13.63 -9.81 -3.23
C VAL A 16 -12.69 -11.01 -3.05
N ALA A 17 -11.62 -10.86 -2.25
CA ALA A 17 -10.70 -11.96 -1.96
C ALA A 17 -11.41 -13.13 -1.25
N VAL A 18 -12.31 -12.87 -0.29
CA VAL A 18 -13.11 -13.94 0.35
C VAL A 18 -13.99 -14.66 -0.67
N ILE A 19 -14.70 -13.92 -1.52
CA ILE A 19 -15.56 -14.50 -2.58
C ILE A 19 -14.70 -15.37 -3.50
N ALA A 20 -13.58 -14.85 -3.98
CA ALA A 20 -12.65 -15.61 -4.83
C ALA A 20 -12.13 -16.86 -4.10
N GLY A 21 -11.72 -16.77 -2.85
CA GLY A 21 -11.27 -17.91 -2.04
C GLY A 21 -12.32 -19.00 -1.91
N THR A 22 -13.57 -18.63 -1.61
CA THR A 22 -14.68 -19.61 -1.56
C THR A 22 -14.94 -20.27 -2.91
N PHE A 23 -14.83 -19.50 -3.99
CA PHE A 23 -14.98 -19.99 -5.35
C PHE A 23 -13.84 -20.94 -5.75
N GLY A 24 -12.59 -20.67 -5.36
CA GLY A 24 -11.49 -21.62 -5.54
C GLY A 24 -11.75 -22.95 -4.82
N ALA A 25 -12.05 -22.88 -3.53
CA ALA A 25 -12.20 -24.06 -2.68
C ALA A 25 -13.38 -24.97 -3.05
N HIS A 26 -14.50 -24.40 -3.52
CA HIS A 26 -15.73 -25.16 -3.82
C HIS A 26 -16.05 -25.21 -5.33
N GLY A 27 -15.75 -24.13 -6.06
CA GLY A 27 -16.11 -23.97 -7.46
C GLY A 27 -15.09 -24.55 -8.43
N LEU A 28 -13.78 -24.47 -8.12
CA LEU A 28 -12.69 -24.92 -8.98
C LEU A 28 -12.08 -26.26 -8.56
N LYS A 29 -12.12 -26.61 -7.27
CA LYS A 29 -11.55 -27.86 -6.76
C LYS A 29 -12.11 -29.09 -7.50
N GLY A 30 -11.21 -29.90 -8.06
CA GLY A 30 -11.55 -31.07 -8.86
C GLY A 30 -11.99 -30.78 -10.30
N LYS A 31 -11.98 -29.51 -10.73
CA LYS A 31 -12.25 -29.09 -12.12
C LYS A 31 -11.03 -28.53 -12.85
N VAL A 32 -10.02 -28.11 -12.10
CA VAL A 32 -8.72 -27.65 -12.61
C VAL A 32 -7.62 -28.52 -12.02
N GLU A 33 -6.44 -28.50 -12.64
CA GLU A 33 -5.27 -29.22 -12.13
C GLU A 33 -4.87 -28.69 -10.74
N PRO A 34 -4.31 -29.53 -9.85
CA PRO A 34 -3.91 -29.10 -8.51
C PRO A 34 -2.96 -27.89 -8.51
N ALA A 35 -2.04 -27.80 -9.49
CA ALA A 35 -1.11 -26.68 -9.63
C ALA A 35 -1.80 -25.37 -10.03
N ASP A 36 -2.86 -25.44 -10.84
CA ASP A 36 -3.67 -24.28 -11.21
C ASP A 36 -4.51 -23.79 -10.04
N LEU A 37 -5.05 -24.73 -9.24
CA LEU A 37 -5.76 -24.37 -8.01
C LEU A 37 -4.82 -23.67 -7.02
N GLU A 38 -3.59 -24.17 -6.84
CA GLU A 38 -2.58 -23.51 -6.02
C GLU A 38 -2.27 -22.10 -6.53
N THR A 39 -2.10 -21.95 -7.85
CA THR A 39 -1.89 -20.64 -8.50
C THR A 39 -3.04 -19.67 -8.23
N PHE A 40 -4.29 -20.15 -8.34
CA PHE A 40 -5.48 -19.36 -8.01
C PHE A 40 -5.46 -18.91 -6.55
N GLU A 41 -5.15 -19.83 -5.62
CA GLU A 41 -5.08 -19.54 -4.20
C GLU A 41 -3.94 -18.59 -3.83
N VAL A 42 -2.83 -18.57 -4.57
CA VAL A 42 -1.78 -17.55 -4.42
C VAL A 42 -2.35 -16.17 -4.75
N GLY A 43 -3.14 -16.04 -5.81
CA GLY A 43 -3.86 -14.81 -6.13
C GLY A 43 -4.75 -14.34 -4.97
N VAL A 44 -5.57 -15.25 -4.42
CA VAL A 44 -6.47 -14.96 -3.29
C VAL A 44 -5.70 -14.44 -2.08
N ARG A 45 -4.59 -15.11 -1.72
CA ARG A 45 -3.74 -14.73 -0.59
C ARG A 45 -3.18 -13.31 -0.76
N TYR A 46 -2.56 -13.03 -1.90
CA TYR A 46 -2.00 -11.70 -2.17
C TYR A 46 -3.06 -10.61 -2.23
N GLN A 47 -4.26 -10.91 -2.72
CA GLN A 47 -5.38 -9.96 -2.73
C GLN A 47 -5.84 -9.62 -1.29
N MET A 48 -5.94 -10.63 -0.42
CA MET A 48 -6.29 -10.43 0.99
C MET A 48 -5.20 -9.69 1.77
N ASP A 49 -3.94 -10.04 1.59
CA ASP A 49 -2.82 -9.38 2.27
C ASP A 49 -2.80 -7.87 1.96
N HIS A 50 -3.04 -7.51 0.70
CA HIS A 50 -3.06 -6.11 0.28
C HIS A 50 -4.38 -5.40 0.55
N ALA A 51 -5.49 -6.11 0.73
CA ALA A 51 -6.70 -5.57 1.33
C ALA A 51 -6.44 -5.09 2.77
N ILE A 52 -5.76 -5.91 3.57
CA ILE A 52 -5.35 -5.57 4.94
C ILE A 52 -4.36 -4.42 4.93
N ALA A 53 -3.39 -4.41 4.01
CA ALA A 53 -2.45 -3.30 3.85
C ALA A 53 -3.16 -1.96 3.53
N LEU A 54 -4.18 -1.98 2.65
CA LEU A 54 -5.00 -0.80 2.34
C LEU A 54 -5.78 -0.30 3.56
N ILE A 55 -6.35 -1.21 4.37
CA ILE A 55 -6.98 -0.85 5.63
C ILE A 55 -5.95 -0.20 6.57
N ALA A 56 -4.76 -0.78 6.71
CA ALA A 56 -3.69 -0.23 7.52
C ALA A 56 -3.26 1.16 7.06
N VAL A 57 -3.11 1.40 5.75
CA VAL A 57 -2.84 2.73 5.17
C VAL A 57 -3.95 3.71 5.54
N GLY A 58 -5.21 3.30 5.46
CA GLY A 58 -6.36 4.11 5.85
C GLY A 58 -6.34 4.51 7.32
N LEU A 59 -6.10 3.53 8.21
CA LEU A 59 -6.00 3.75 9.66
C LEU A 59 -4.82 4.65 10.02
N LEU A 60 -3.65 4.45 9.39
CA LEU A 60 -2.49 5.32 9.54
C LEU A 60 -2.80 6.75 9.11
N ALA A 61 -3.41 6.96 7.95
CA ALA A 61 -3.79 8.28 7.46
C ALA A 61 -4.83 8.97 8.36
N MET A 62 -5.72 8.22 9.02
CA MET A 62 -6.62 8.78 10.04
C MET A 62 -5.88 9.19 11.32
N ARG A 63 -4.81 8.46 11.68
CA ARG A 63 -4.05 8.67 12.91
C ARG A 63 -3.02 9.80 12.83
N VAL A 64 -2.32 9.93 11.69
CA VAL A 64 -1.22 10.91 11.50
C VAL A 64 -1.54 11.99 10.47
N GLY A 65 -2.73 11.93 9.86
CA GLY A 65 -3.14 12.82 8.78
C GLY A 65 -2.82 12.24 7.39
N PRO A 66 -3.59 12.61 6.35
CA PRO A 66 -3.34 12.14 4.99
C PRO A 66 -2.08 12.78 4.42
N THR A 67 -1.13 11.96 3.96
CA THR A 67 0.08 12.42 3.28
C THR A 67 0.13 11.94 1.83
N ARG A 68 0.98 12.59 1.02
CA ARG A 68 1.26 12.14 -0.36
C ARG A 68 1.84 10.73 -0.38
N GLY A 69 2.75 10.42 0.53
CA GLY A 69 3.39 9.11 0.64
C GLY A 69 2.39 8.00 1.00
N LEU A 70 1.53 8.22 2.00
CA LEU A 70 0.46 7.25 2.34
C LEU A 70 -0.53 7.05 1.18
N SER A 71 -0.88 8.12 0.46
CA SER A 71 -1.74 8.00 -0.72
C SER A 71 -1.05 7.25 -1.86
N ALA A 72 0.25 7.45 -2.07
CA ALA A 72 1.01 6.72 -3.09
C ALA A 72 1.12 5.22 -2.75
N ALA A 73 1.41 4.87 -1.49
CA ALA A 73 1.39 3.48 -1.02
C ALA A 73 0.01 2.83 -1.25
N GLY A 74 -1.08 3.53 -0.90
CA GLY A 74 -2.44 3.06 -1.14
C GLY A 74 -2.73 2.76 -2.62
N TRP A 75 -2.34 3.65 -3.54
CA TRP A 75 -2.50 3.39 -4.98
C TRP A 75 -1.67 2.21 -5.47
N LEU A 76 -0.42 2.09 -5.03
CA LEU A 76 0.47 0.98 -5.40
C LEU A 76 -0.10 -0.37 -4.95
N PHE A 77 -0.60 -0.45 -3.71
CA PHE A 77 -1.29 -1.64 -3.22
C PHE A 77 -2.58 -1.94 -3.98
N LEU A 78 -3.39 -0.92 -4.28
CA LEU A 78 -4.64 -1.12 -5.01
C LEU A 78 -4.39 -1.64 -6.44
N ILE A 79 -3.46 -1.03 -7.17
CA ILE A 79 -3.09 -1.46 -8.52
C ILE A 79 -2.56 -2.89 -8.48
N GLY A 80 -1.63 -3.19 -7.57
CA GLY A 80 -1.13 -4.56 -7.40
C GLY A 80 -2.25 -5.55 -7.07
N ALA A 81 -3.20 -5.19 -6.20
CA ALA A 81 -4.30 -6.05 -5.75
C ALA A 81 -5.37 -6.29 -6.82
N ILE A 82 -5.30 -5.58 -7.94
CA ILE A 82 -6.10 -5.83 -9.13
C ILE A 82 -5.27 -6.64 -10.14
N VAL A 83 -4.07 -6.15 -10.47
CA VAL A 83 -3.25 -6.68 -11.57
C VAL A 83 -2.68 -8.06 -11.24
N PHE A 84 -2.05 -8.22 -10.07
CA PHE A 84 -1.41 -9.49 -9.69
C PHE A 84 -2.43 -10.62 -9.54
N PRO A 85 -3.40 -10.56 -8.61
CA PRO A 85 -4.33 -11.66 -8.43
C PRO A 85 -5.26 -11.83 -9.64
N GLY A 86 -5.66 -10.73 -10.30
CA GLY A 86 -6.47 -10.78 -11.52
C GLY A 86 -5.79 -11.57 -12.64
N SER A 87 -4.48 -11.39 -12.82
CA SER A 87 -3.73 -12.15 -13.82
C SER A 87 -3.69 -13.65 -13.51
N LEU A 88 -3.52 -14.05 -12.24
CA LEU A 88 -3.52 -15.45 -11.82
C LEU A 88 -4.91 -16.08 -11.94
N TYR A 89 -5.96 -15.34 -11.56
CA TYR A 89 -7.34 -15.82 -11.72
C TYR A 89 -7.67 -16.07 -13.19
N LEU A 90 -7.35 -15.12 -14.07
CA LEU A 90 -7.60 -15.26 -15.50
C LEU A 90 -6.76 -16.38 -16.13
N LEU A 91 -5.51 -16.57 -15.70
CA LEU A 91 -4.67 -17.66 -16.19
C LEU A 91 -5.31 -19.03 -15.91
N VAL A 92 -5.79 -19.23 -14.68
CA VAL A 92 -6.45 -20.48 -14.26
C VAL A 92 -7.80 -20.65 -14.95
N LEU A 93 -8.61 -19.59 -15.05
CA LEU A 93 -9.92 -19.63 -15.69
C LEU A 93 -9.85 -19.81 -17.21
N ALA A 94 -8.75 -19.38 -17.85
CA ALA A 94 -8.47 -19.62 -19.26
C ALA A 94 -7.86 -21.02 -19.51
N GLY A 95 -7.69 -21.85 -18.48
CA GLY A 95 -7.10 -23.18 -18.58
C GLY A 95 -5.65 -23.17 -19.07
N GLY A 96 -4.87 -22.16 -18.67
CA GLY A 96 -3.45 -22.04 -19.06
C GLY A 96 -3.20 -21.68 -20.53
N THR A 97 -4.23 -21.38 -21.32
CA THR A 97 -4.06 -21.01 -22.74
C THR A 97 -3.55 -19.57 -22.97
N ALA A 98 -3.44 -18.79 -21.89
CA ALA A 98 -3.12 -17.38 -21.91
C ALA A 98 -1.84 -17.06 -21.13
N ASP A 99 -0.73 -17.72 -21.47
CA ASP A 99 0.58 -17.59 -20.80
C ASP A 99 1.08 -16.14 -20.67
N TRP A 100 0.69 -15.25 -21.58
CA TRP A 100 1.01 -13.83 -21.52
C TRP A 100 0.46 -13.15 -20.24
N LEU A 101 -0.60 -13.68 -19.63
CA LEU A 101 -1.11 -13.22 -18.34
C LEU A 101 -0.08 -13.45 -17.22
N GLY A 102 0.70 -14.52 -17.30
CA GLY A 102 1.81 -14.77 -16.37
C GLY A 102 2.87 -13.65 -16.43
N MET A 103 3.05 -13.01 -17.57
CA MET A 103 3.97 -11.87 -17.73
C MET A 103 3.43 -10.56 -17.13
N ILE A 104 2.12 -10.47 -16.84
CA ILE A 104 1.50 -9.32 -16.17
C ILE A 104 1.68 -9.39 -14.65
N ALA A 105 1.72 -10.60 -14.08
CA ALA A 105 1.90 -10.78 -12.63
C ALA A 105 3.13 -10.02 -12.08
N PRO A 106 4.33 -10.05 -12.70
CA PRO A 106 5.48 -9.25 -12.27
C PRO A 106 5.23 -7.75 -12.15
N ILE A 107 4.34 -7.18 -12.97
CA ILE A 107 3.99 -5.75 -12.91
C ILE A 107 3.21 -5.47 -11.62
N GLY A 108 2.22 -6.31 -11.30
CA GLY A 108 1.46 -6.21 -10.05
C GLY A 108 2.33 -6.47 -8.81
N GLY A 109 3.21 -7.47 -8.87
CA GLY A 109 4.18 -7.76 -7.81
C GLY A 109 5.15 -6.59 -7.57
N SER A 110 5.62 -5.95 -8.63
CA SER A 110 6.48 -4.76 -8.55
C SER A 110 5.75 -3.59 -7.89
N ALA A 111 4.45 -3.40 -8.19
CA ALA A 111 3.62 -2.39 -7.54
C ALA A 111 3.49 -2.66 -6.03
N PHE A 112 3.28 -3.92 -5.62
CA PHE A 112 3.27 -4.28 -4.20
C PHE A 112 4.59 -3.94 -3.50
N ILE A 113 5.72 -4.36 -4.07
CA ILE A 113 7.05 -4.08 -3.52
C ILE A 113 7.27 -2.58 -3.36
N ALA A 114 6.99 -1.79 -4.41
CA ALA A 114 7.09 -0.34 -4.35
C ALA A 114 6.15 0.26 -3.29
N GLY A 115 4.93 -0.26 -3.16
CA GLY A 115 3.96 0.18 -2.15
C GLY A 115 4.47 0.01 -0.73
N TRP A 116 5.10 -1.12 -0.42
CA TRP A 116 5.70 -1.37 0.89
C TRP A 116 6.88 -0.44 1.17
N PHE A 117 7.76 -0.21 0.18
CA PHE A 117 8.86 0.75 0.34
C PHE A 117 8.38 2.18 0.56
N VAL A 118 7.35 2.61 -0.20
CA VAL A 118 6.74 3.93 -0.05
C VAL A 118 6.04 4.06 1.30
N LEU A 119 5.35 3.02 1.77
CA LEU A 119 4.74 3.02 3.10
C LEU A 119 5.83 3.16 4.17
N ALA A 120 6.91 2.38 4.09
CA ALA A 120 8.02 2.43 5.04
C ALA A 120 8.72 3.80 5.07
N SER A 121 8.91 4.45 3.91
CA SER A 121 9.49 5.79 3.85
C SER A 121 8.53 6.88 4.35
N SER A 122 7.22 6.72 4.13
CA SER A 122 6.20 7.66 4.59
C SER A 122 6.08 7.75 6.11
N LEU A 123 6.47 6.69 6.81
CA LEU A 123 6.50 6.66 8.27
C LEU A 123 7.74 7.37 8.86
N ARG A 124 8.74 7.68 8.02
CA ARG A 124 9.87 8.53 8.40
C ARG A 124 9.42 9.99 8.33
N THR A 125 8.80 10.46 9.40
CA THR A 125 8.58 11.90 9.64
C THR A 125 9.68 12.39 10.56
N ASP A 126 10.36 13.45 10.14
CA ASP A 126 11.54 14.04 10.78
C ASP A 126 11.40 14.18 12.31
N ARG A 127 12.09 13.32 13.05
CA ARG A 127 12.47 13.63 14.44
C ARG A 127 13.64 14.61 14.38
N GLY A 128 13.38 15.91 14.19
CA GLY A 128 14.51 16.83 14.14
C GLY A 128 14.27 18.28 13.80
N ARG A 129 13.14 18.89 14.18
CA ARG A 129 13.14 20.36 14.34
C ARG A 129 12.60 20.72 15.70
N SER A 130 13.49 20.71 16.68
CA SER A 130 13.24 21.34 17.97
C SER A 130 12.98 22.84 17.73
N PRO A 131 11.90 23.42 18.27
CA PRO A 131 11.63 24.86 18.19
C PRO A 131 12.75 25.76 18.77
N SER A 132 13.70 25.18 19.51
CA SER A 132 14.85 25.88 20.09
C SER A 132 15.79 26.51 19.04
N ASP A 133 15.89 25.93 17.85
CA ASP A 133 16.87 26.38 16.84
C ASP A 133 16.42 27.66 16.12
N SER A 134 15.13 27.96 16.15
CA SER A 134 14.55 29.17 15.55
C SER A 134 14.57 30.36 16.52
N GLY A 135 14.49 30.11 17.83
CA GLY A 135 14.58 31.15 18.87
C GLY A 135 16.01 31.58 19.19
N ALA A 136 16.98 30.65 19.14
CA ALA A 136 18.39 30.95 19.43
C ALA A 136 19.03 31.92 18.41
N MET A 137 18.64 31.82 17.13
CA MET A 137 19.15 32.71 16.07
C MET A 137 18.50 34.10 16.10
N ALA A 138 17.25 34.22 16.59
CA ALA A 138 16.57 35.51 16.73
C ALA A 138 17.05 36.31 17.95
N GLY A 139 17.43 35.63 19.05
CA GLY A 139 17.92 36.27 20.28
C GLY A 139 19.36 36.80 20.17
N ALA A 140 20.24 36.11 19.43
CA ALA A 140 21.65 36.49 19.31
C ALA A 140 21.87 37.82 18.55
N GLY A 141 20.98 38.15 17.59
CA GLY A 141 21.03 39.42 16.87
C GLY A 141 20.53 40.63 17.68
N ALA A 142 19.64 40.40 18.64
CA ALA A 142 19.05 41.45 19.46
C ALA A 142 20.02 41.99 20.53
N TRP A 143 20.82 41.12 21.14
CA TRP A 143 21.83 41.51 22.15
C TRP A 143 23.01 42.29 21.55
N ALA A 144 23.47 41.91 20.35
CA ALA A 144 24.59 42.58 19.67
C ALA A 144 24.26 44.01 19.18
N GLY A 145 22.98 44.40 19.15
CA GLY A 145 22.54 45.75 18.80
C GLY A 145 22.48 46.72 19.98
N GLN A 146 22.37 46.21 21.21
CA GLN A 146 22.21 47.01 22.42
C GLN A 146 23.57 47.49 22.96
N GLU A 147 24.60 46.65 22.93
CA GLU A 147 25.95 47.02 23.40
C GLU A 147 26.64 48.10 22.54
N ARG A 148 26.23 48.28 21.28
CA ARG A 148 26.76 49.34 20.40
C ARG A 148 26.13 50.73 20.60
N ARG A 149 25.12 50.85 21.47
CA ARG A 149 24.41 52.13 21.71
C ARG A 149 24.77 52.79 23.04
N GLU A 150 25.63 52.16 23.84
CA GLU A 150 25.97 52.60 25.20
C GLU A 150 27.47 52.97 25.38
N GLY A 151 28.24 53.09 24.29
CA GLY A 151 29.64 53.58 24.30
C GLY A 151 29.86 54.70 23.30
#